data_AF-G0NBF5-F1
#
_entry.id   AF-G0NBF5-F1
#
_cell.length_a   1.000
_cell.length_b   1.000
_cell.length_c   1.000
_cell.angle_alpha   90.00
_cell.angle_beta   90.00
_cell.angle_gamma   90.00
#
_symmetry.space_group_name_H-M   'P 1'
#
loop_
_entity.id
_entity.type
_entity.pdbx_description
1 polymer ?
#
loop_
_entity_poly.entity_id
_entity_poly.type
_entity_poly.pdbx_seq_one_letter_code
_entity_poly.pdbx_strand_id
1 'polypeptide(L)'
;MEKIVYDFPPASTTANQAKRILVTLIIFAISFTGLIGNIIVFMFATNLKILQNSFGRLSASQSFAEAILCAVFVCFYCPMVCFDITAFKMASAYIGLILLFCYDVCIFSHLFIALNRLCAIAYPVGYSNIFRLVFIALDHLKHIFFSDRNTHILIGLAYAITCFTSIYMHLANNCLLPYVDFGWYFGVNTSADCDVIRFYIDFCKDFGVVALIAIVDVGTIVMIKVTAPGRVS
;
A
#
# COMPACT_ATOMS: atom_id res chain seq x y z
N MET A 1 32.90 38.28 1.22
CA MET A 1 32.54 37.06 1.97
C MET A 1 31.64 37.52 3.10
N GLU A 2 30.34 37.63 2.82
CA GLU A 2 29.34 38.18 3.74
C GLU A 2 28.19 37.19 3.77
N LYS A 3 28.02 36.54 4.94
CA LYS A 3 26.99 35.52 5.17
C LYS A 3 25.64 36.22 5.14
N ILE A 4 24.81 35.88 4.16
CA ILE A 4 23.37 36.07 4.25
C ILE A 4 22.89 35.12 5.36
N VAL A 5 22.73 35.67 6.55
CA VAL A 5 22.00 35.03 7.64
C VAL A 5 20.54 35.01 7.18
N TYR A 6 20.05 33.83 6.81
CA TYR A 6 18.61 33.60 6.74
C TYR A 6 18.09 33.66 8.17
N ASP A 7 17.61 34.83 8.58
CA ASP A 7 16.73 34.95 9.75
C ASP A 7 15.45 34.17 9.44
N PHE A 8 15.43 32.90 9.86
CA PHE A 8 14.19 32.15 9.97
C PHE A 8 13.35 32.82 11.09
N PRO A 9 12.09 33.20 10.83
CA PRO A 9 11.24 33.72 11.89
C PRO A 9 11.09 32.63 12.97
N PRO A 10 11.06 33.01 14.26
CA PRO A 10 11.03 32.06 15.36
C PRO A 10 9.85 31.09 15.22
N ALA A 11 10.14 29.80 15.32
CA ALA A 11 9.19 28.69 15.23
C ALA A 11 8.27 28.60 16.46
N SER A 12 7.48 29.65 16.74
CA SER A 12 6.56 29.68 17.89
C SER A 12 5.38 30.62 17.73
N THR A 13 4.77 30.71 16.54
CA THR A 13 3.41 31.25 16.44
C THR A 13 2.42 30.19 16.91
N THR A 14 1.53 30.55 17.84
CA THR A 14 0.42 29.71 18.34
C THR A 14 -0.38 29.05 17.22
N ALA A 15 -0.50 29.72 16.07
CA ALA A 15 -1.13 29.19 14.86
C ALA A 15 -0.42 27.96 14.27
N ASN A 16 0.92 27.92 14.28
CA ASN A 16 1.69 26.76 13.78
C ASN A 16 1.57 25.56 14.73
N GLN A 17 1.52 25.82 16.04
CA GLN A 17 1.30 24.78 17.05
C GLN A 17 -0.11 24.18 16.96
N ALA A 18 -1.14 25.02 16.80
CA ALA A 18 -2.52 24.55 16.63
C ALA A 18 -2.70 23.71 15.36
N LYS A 19 -2.08 24.11 14.23
CA LYS A 19 -2.08 23.33 12.98
C LYS A 19 -1.42 21.96 13.17
N ARG A 20 -0.25 21.92 13.82
CA ARG A 20 0.46 20.68 14.13
C ARG A 20 -0.40 19.71 14.94
N ILE A 21 -1.02 20.20 16.02
CA ILE A 21 -1.90 19.39 16.87
C ILE A 21 -3.10 18.88 16.07
N LEU A 22 -3.73 19.74 15.27
CA LEU A 22 -4.87 19.35 14.43
C LEU A 22 -4.52 18.23 13.44
N VAL A 23 -3.41 18.38 12.70
CA VAL A 23 -2.92 17.35 11.76
C VAL A 23 -2.68 16.03 12.49
N THR A 24 -2.01 16.08 13.63
CA THR A 24 -1.74 14.87 14.44
C THR A 24 -3.03 14.21 14.93
N LEU A 25 -4.02 14.98 15.39
CA LEU A 25 -5.30 14.42 15.83
C LEU A 25 -6.07 13.74 14.69
N ILE A 26 -6.06 14.34 13.49
CA ILE A 26 -6.69 13.75 12.30
C ILE A 26 -6.00 12.43 11.93
N ILE A 27 -4.67 12.44 11.85
CA ILE A 27 -3.90 11.24 11.50
C ILE A 27 -4.08 10.16 12.57
N PHE A 28 -4.05 10.53 13.85
CA PHE A 28 -4.30 9.61 14.96
C PHE A 28 -5.68 8.96 14.84
N ALA A 29 -6.74 9.73 14.60
CA ALA A 29 -8.09 9.20 14.46
C ALA A 29 -8.19 8.20 13.28
N ILE A 30 -7.69 8.58 12.11
CA ILE A 30 -7.72 7.73 10.90
C ILE A 30 -6.93 6.44 11.14
N SER A 31 -5.69 6.55 11.62
CA SER A 31 -4.82 5.39 11.84
C SER A 31 -5.29 4.51 12.99
N PHE A 32 -5.89 5.06 14.05
CA PHE A 32 -6.43 4.26 15.14
C PHE A 32 -7.64 3.43 14.69
N THR A 33 -8.58 4.05 13.95
CA THR A 33 -9.69 3.31 13.36
C THR A 33 -9.20 2.28 12.34
N GLY A 34 -8.24 2.65 11.49
CA GLY A 34 -7.61 1.74 10.53
C GLY A 34 -6.93 0.55 11.19
N LEU A 35 -6.23 0.75 12.32
CA LEU A 35 -5.58 -0.31 13.08
C LEU A 35 -6.58 -1.33 13.60
N ILE A 36 -7.65 -0.86 14.25
CA ILE A 36 -8.71 -1.74 14.78
C ILE A 36 -9.38 -2.51 13.64
N GLY A 37 -9.77 -1.80 12.56
CA GLY A 37 -10.43 -2.41 11.41
C GLY A 37 -9.57 -3.50 10.75
N ASN A 38 -8.29 -3.22 10.52
CA ASN A 38 -7.39 -4.17 9.88
C ASN A 38 -7.05 -5.38 10.76
N ILE A 39 -6.91 -5.20 12.08
CA ILE A 39 -6.77 -6.33 13.01
C ILE A 39 -8.02 -7.23 12.96
N ILE A 40 -9.21 -6.64 12.94
CA ILE A 40 -10.47 -7.38 12.83
C ILE A 40 -10.53 -8.18 11.52
N VAL A 41 -10.24 -7.55 10.39
CA VAL A 41 -10.21 -8.23 9.08
C VAL A 41 -9.19 -9.37 9.08
N PHE A 42 -8.00 -9.14 9.62
CA PHE A 42 -6.96 -10.16 9.75
C PHE A 42 -7.45 -11.36 10.58
N MET A 43 -8.07 -11.10 11.74
CA MET A 43 -8.65 -12.16 12.57
C MET A 43 -9.73 -12.94 11.82
N PHE A 44 -10.66 -12.29 11.13
CA PHE A 44 -11.70 -13.00 10.38
C PHE A 44 -11.12 -13.83 9.24
N ALA A 45 -10.21 -13.27 8.45
CA ALA A 45 -9.60 -13.93 7.32
C ALA A 45 -8.77 -15.16 7.73
N THR A 46 -8.13 -15.12 8.90
CA THR A 46 -7.29 -16.23 9.42
C THR A 46 -8.08 -17.28 10.21
N ASN A 47 -9.17 -16.91 10.88
CA ASN A 47 -9.90 -17.82 11.77
C ASN A 47 -11.14 -18.46 11.13
N LEU A 48 -11.76 -17.81 10.13
CA LEU A 48 -12.94 -18.36 9.46
C LEU A 48 -12.52 -19.36 8.37
N LYS A 49 -12.89 -20.63 8.55
CA LYS A 49 -12.65 -21.71 7.57
C LYS A 49 -13.16 -21.39 6.17
N ILE A 50 -14.28 -20.68 6.06
CA ILE A 50 -14.85 -20.27 4.76
C ILE A 50 -13.97 -19.26 4.00
N LEU A 51 -13.10 -18.53 4.71
CA LEU A 51 -12.17 -17.55 4.14
C LEU A 51 -10.75 -18.10 3.95
N GLN A 52 -10.50 -19.38 4.23
CA GLN A 52 -9.18 -20.01 4.03
C GLN A 52 -8.86 -20.31 2.55
N ASN A 53 -9.58 -19.69 1.62
CA ASN A 53 -9.32 -19.73 0.20
C ASN A 53 -8.26 -18.68 -0.20
N SER A 54 -7.89 -18.66 -1.48
CA SER A 54 -6.94 -17.69 -2.03
C SER A 54 -7.33 -16.24 -1.68
N PHE A 55 -8.59 -15.85 -1.85
CA PHE A 55 -9.07 -14.50 -1.53
C PHE A 55 -8.82 -14.10 -0.07
N GLY A 56 -9.25 -14.91 0.90
CA GLY A 56 -9.10 -14.56 2.30
C GLY A 56 -7.64 -14.56 2.75
N ARG A 57 -6.78 -15.40 2.14
CA ARG A 57 -5.35 -15.40 2.43
C ARG A 57 -4.62 -14.15 1.92
N LEU A 58 -4.97 -13.67 0.72
CA LEU A 58 -4.50 -12.37 0.25
C LEU A 58 -5.03 -11.22 1.11
N SER A 59 -6.32 -11.26 1.48
CA SER A 59 -6.93 -10.26 2.36
C SER A 59 -6.30 -10.22 3.76
N ALA A 60 -5.91 -11.37 4.30
CA ALA A 60 -5.17 -11.45 5.56
C ALA A 60 -3.79 -10.80 5.43
N SER A 61 -3.06 -11.09 4.35
CA SER A 61 -1.74 -10.49 4.13
C SER A 61 -1.80 -8.96 4.01
N GLN A 62 -2.77 -8.44 3.25
CA GLN A 62 -2.97 -7.00 3.10
C GLN A 62 -3.32 -6.34 4.43
N SER A 63 -4.34 -6.86 5.12
CA SER A 63 -4.78 -6.27 6.40
C SER A 63 -3.69 -6.31 7.47
N PHE A 64 -2.83 -7.33 7.47
CA PHE A 64 -1.65 -7.36 8.34
C PHE A 64 -0.67 -6.21 8.03
N ALA A 65 -0.35 -5.96 6.76
CA ALA A 65 0.52 -4.86 6.36
C ALA A 65 -0.08 -3.49 6.67
N GLU A 66 -1.38 -3.29 6.42
CA GLU A 66 -2.07 -2.05 6.79
C GLU A 66 -2.14 -1.84 8.31
N ALA A 67 -2.29 -2.91 9.09
CA ALA A 67 -2.26 -2.84 10.55
C ALA A 67 -0.88 -2.36 11.05
N ILE A 68 0.22 -2.86 10.46
CA ILE A 68 1.58 -2.37 10.78
C ILE A 68 1.71 -0.89 10.43
N LEU A 69 1.29 -0.49 9.23
CA LEU A 69 1.33 0.90 8.78
C LEU A 69 0.56 1.82 9.73
N CYS A 70 -0.67 1.43 10.11
CA CYS A 70 -1.48 2.17 11.07
C CYS A 70 -0.84 2.22 12.47
N ALA A 71 -0.24 1.11 12.94
CA ALA A 71 0.44 1.05 14.23
C ALA A 71 1.65 1.99 14.27
N VAL A 72 2.43 2.10 13.19
CA VAL A 72 3.52 3.07 13.10
C VAL A 72 2.99 4.50 13.20
N PHE A 73 1.89 4.82 12.52
CA PHE A 73 1.30 6.16 12.62
C PHE A 73 0.84 6.49 14.04
N VAL A 74 0.15 5.56 14.71
CA VAL A 74 -0.37 5.74 16.07
C VAL A 74 0.75 5.79 17.11
N CYS A 75 1.68 4.84 17.08
CA CYS A 75 2.67 4.63 18.14
C CYS A 75 3.99 5.38 17.93
N PHE A 76 4.29 5.81 16.70
CA PHE A 76 5.55 6.48 16.38
C PHE A 76 5.33 7.90 15.84
N TYR A 77 4.61 8.05 14.72
CA TYR A 77 4.46 9.35 14.08
C TYR A 77 3.68 10.34 14.96
N CYS A 78 2.51 9.96 15.46
CA CYS A 78 1.67 10.85 16.28
C CYS A 78 2.41 11.37 17.54
N PRO A 79 3.05 10.53 18.38
CA PRO A 79 3.81 11.03 19.52
C PRO A 79 5.03 11.86 19.10
N MET A 80 5.72 11.49 18.01
CA MET A 80 6.85 12.26 17.48
C MET A 80 6.43 13.70 17.13
N VAL A 81 5.33 13.88 16.41
CA VAL A 81 4.85 15.19 15.96
C VAL A 81 4.19 15.98 17.10
N CYS A 82 3.46 15.31 17.99
CA CYS A 82 2.77 15.97 19.10
C CYS A 82 3.74 16.50 20.16
N PHE A 83 4.71 15.68 20.56
CA PHE A 83 5.65 15.98 21.65
C PHE A 83 7.02 16.47 21.15
N ASP A 84 7.21 16.58 19.84
CA ASP A 84 8.44 17.07 19.23
C ASP A 84 9.71 16.28 19.62
N ILE A 85 9.60 14.95 19.66
CA ILE A 85 10.64 14.06 20.19
C ILE A 85 11.81 13.91 19.22
N THR A 86 12.96 14.52 19.52
CA THR A 86 14.17 14.47 18.68
C THR A 86 14.66 13.05 18.40
N ALA A 87 14.61 12.15 19.39
CA ALA A 87 15.02 10.76 19.21
C ALA A 87 14.19 10.04 18.13
N PHE A 88 12.88 10.30 18.08
CA PHE A 88 11.99 9.70 17.08
C PHE A 88 12.24 10.34 15.70
N LYS A 89 12.53 11.64 15.64
CA LYS A 89 12.94 12.28 14.38
C LYS A 89 14.23 11.68 13.81
N MET A 90 15.22 11.34 14.65
CA MET A 90 16.43 10.65 14.18
C MET A 90 16.15 9.24 13.67
N ALA A 91 15.27 8.49 14.36
CA ALA A 91 14.88 7.15 13.93
C ALA A 91 13.93 7.14 12.72
N SER A 92 13.27 8.27 12.42
CA SER A 92 12.24 8.39 11.38
C SER A 92 12.72 7.95 10.00
N ALA A 93 14.01 8.14 9.70
CA ALA A 93 14.64 7.76 8.44
C ALA A 93 14.48 6.28 8.09
N TYR A 94 14.56 5.40 9.11
CA TYR A 94 14.37 3.96 8.97
C TYR A 94 12.90 3.55 9.09
N ILE A 95 12.14 4.22 9.97
CA ILE A 95 10.71 3.97 10.12
C ILE A 95 9.94 4.31 8.84
N GLY A 96 10.36 5.36 8.12
CA GLY A 96 9.82 5.73 6.82
C GLY A 96 9.97 4.62 5.78
N LEU A 97 11.04 3.83 5.83
CA LEU A 97 11.22 2.68 4.94
C LEU A 97 10.28 1.51 5.29
N ILE A 98 10.02 1.29 6.58
CA ILE A 98 9.02 0.30 7.01
C ILE A 98 7.64 0.70 6.50
N LEU A 99 7.30 2.00 6.57
CA LEU A 99 6.04 2.52 6.02
C LEU A 99 5.95 2.31 4.51
N LEU A 100 7.00 2.65 3.77
CA LEU A 100 7.06 2.47 2.32
C LEU A 100 6.92 1.00 1.91
N PHE A 101 7.63 0.11 2.61
CA PHE A 101 7.52 -1.33 2.40
C PHE A 101 6.10 -1.85 2.63
N CYS A 102 5.46 -1.48 3.75
CA CYS A 102 4.10 -1.92 4.06
C CYS A 102 3.09 -1.39 3.03
N TYR A 103 3.25 -0.14 2.61
CA TYR A 103 2.42 0.49 1.58
C TYR A 103 2.52 -0.26 0.25
N ASP A 104 3.73 -0.57 -0.19
CA ASP A 104 3.96 -1.29 -1.44
C ASP A 104 3.37 -2.70 -1.40
N VAL A 105 3.55 -3.42 -0.29
CA VAL A 105 2.93 -4.73 -0.07
C VAL A 105 1.41 -4.65 -0.20
N CYS A 106 0.78 -3.59 0.31
CA CYS A 106 -0.67 -3.39 0.20
C CYS A 106 -1.10 -3.17 -1.24
N ILE A 107 -0.39 -2.34 -2.00
CA ILE A 107 -0.68 -2.07 -3.42
C ILE A 107 -0.60 -3.35 -4.27
N PHE A 108 0.46 -4.14 -4.11
CA PHE A 108 0.59 -5.40 -4.84
C PHE A 108 -0.47 -6.42 -4.41
N SER A 109 -0.78 -6.49 -3.11
CA SER A 109 -1.85 -7.35 -2.60
C SER A 109 -3.21 -6.97 -3.18
N HIS A 110 -3.51 -5.68 -3.30
CA HIS A 110 -4.71 -5.16 -3.95
C HIS A 110 -4.83 -5.60 -5.41
N LEU A 111 -3.74 -5.49 -6.18
CA LEU A 111 -3.70 -5.96 -7.57
C LEU A 111 -4.06 -7.44 -7.67
N PHE A 112 -3.46 -8.27 -6.81
CA PHE A 112 -3.72 -9.71 -6.85
C PHE A 112 -5.13 -10.06 -6.37
N ILE A 113 -5.71 -9.31 -5.42
CA ILE A 113 -7.12 -9.48 -5.03
C ILE A 113 -8.05 -9.12 -6.18
N ALA A 114 -7.79 -8.02 -6.89
CA ALA A 114 -8.58 -7.61 -8.07
C ALA A 114 -8.52 -8.68 -9.17
N LEU A 115 -7.33 -9.19 -9.48
CA LEU A 115 -7.13 -10.26 -10.46
C LEU A 115 -7.83 -11.56 -10.03
N ASN A 116 -7.73 -11.93 -8.76
CA ASN A 116 -8.42 -13.11 -8.22
C ASN A 116 -9.94 -12.99 -8.42
N ARG A 117 -10.52 -11.81 -8.15
CA ARG A 117 -11.95 -11.55 -8.34
C ARG A 117 -12.35 -11.66 -9.81
N LEU A 118 -11.57 -11.05 -10.71
CA LEU A 118 -11.81 -11.13 -12.15
C LEU A 118 -11.80 -12.59 -12.64
N CYS A 119 -10.77 -13.36 -12.29
CA CYS A 119 -10.65 -14.78 -12.64
C CYS A 119 -11.79 -15.64 -12.08
N ALA A 120 -12.26 -15.37 -10.86
CA ALA A 120 -13.37 -16.09 -10.26
C ALA A 120 -14.70 -15.81 -10.99
N ILE A 121 -14.93 -14.56 -11.39
CA ILE A 121 -16.18 -14.11 -12.02
C ILE A 121 -16.23 -14.42 -13.52
N ALA A 122 -15.10 -14.43 -14.22
CA ALA A 122 -15.05 -14.73 -15.66
C ALA A 122 -15.22 -16.24 -15.98
N TYR A 123 -15.12 -17.11 -14.97
CA TYR A 123 -15.17 -18.57 -15.11
C TYR A 123 -16.46 -19.16 -15.74
N PRO A 124 -17.67 -18.57 -15.63
CA PRO A 124 -18.88 -19.15 -16.22
C PRO A 124 -19.26 -18.58 -17.61
N VAL A 125 -18.43 -17.75 -18.28
CA VAL A 125 -18.84 -17.12 -19.55
C VAL A 125 -18.47 -17.98 -20.76
N GLY A 126 -19.38 -18.87 -21.13
CA GLY A 126 -19.36 -19.51 -22.45
C GLY A 126 -20.15 -18.69 -23.47
N TYR A 127 -19.51 -17.78 -24.23
CA TYR A 127 -19.82 -17.50 -25.65
C TYR A 127 -19.02 -16.33 -26.26
N SER A 128 -18.80 -16.41 -27.58
CA SER A 128 -18.15 -15.45 -28.52
C SER A 128 -16.60 -15.43 -28.60
N ASN A 129 -16.08 -15.21 -29.81
CA ASN A 129 -14.65 -15.36 -30.16
C ASN A 129 -13.71 -14.40 -29.39
N ILE A 130 -14.17 -13.20 -29.03
CA ILE A 130 -13.36 -12.22 -28.28
C ILE A 130 -13.26 -12.64 -26.81
N PHE A 131 -14.36 -13.10 -26.21
CA PHE A 131 -14.35 -13.61 -24.84
C PHE A 131 -13.57 -14.91 -24.71
N ARG A 132 -13.43 -15.69 -25.79
CA ARG A 132 -12.61 -16.92 -25.78
C ARG A 132 -11.13 -16.65 -25.49
N LEU A 133 -10.52 -15.61 -26.09
CA LEU A 133 -9.13 -15.26 -25.82
C LEU A 133 -8.92 -14.74 -24.40
N VAL A 134 -9.82 -13.86 -23.94
CA VAL A 134 -9.81 -13.34 -22.57
C VAL A 134 -10.02 -14.47 -21.55
N PHE A 135 -10.94 -15.39 -21.83
CA PHE A 135 -11.19 -16.57 -20.99
C PHE A 135 -9.97 -17.49 -20.92
N ILE A 136 -9.33 -17.82 -22.05
CA ILE A 136 -8.10 -18.63 -22.07
C ILE A 136 -6.99 -17.94 -21.25
N ALA A 137 -6.78 -16.64 -21.44
CA ALA A 137 -5.80 -15.88 -20.68
C ALA A 137 -6.10 -15.89 -19.17
N LEU A 138 -7.37 -15.71 -18.77
CA LEU A 138 -7.81 -15.70 -17.37
C LEU A 138 -7.81 -17.10 -16.74
N ASP A 139 -8.10 -18.16 -17.50
CA ASP A 139 -8.03 -19.55 -17.05
C ASP A 139 -6.58 -19.97 -16.81
N HIS A 140 -5.67 -19.61 -17.72
CA HIS A 140 -4.23 -19.75 -17.51
C HIS A 140 -3.76 -18.95 -16.28
N LEU A 141 -4.18 -17.68 -16.14
CA LEU A 141 -3.82 -16.85 -14.99
C LEU A 141 -4.32 -17.47 -13.68
N LYS A 142 -5.57 -17.96 -13.66
CA LYS A 142 -6.18 -18.62 -12.49
C LYS A 142 -5.42 -19.88 -12.10
N HIS A 143 -5.13 -20.76 -13.06
CA HIS A 143 -4.42 -22.01 -12.80
C HIS A 143 -2.97 -21.77 -12.33
N ILE A 144 -2.30 -20.78 -12.92
CA ILE A 144 -0.92 -20.43 -12.55
C ILE A 144 -0.86 -19.77 -11.17
N PHE A 145 -1.72 -18.78 -10.88
CA PHE A 145 -1.54 -17.91 -9.73
C PHE A 145 -2.49 -18.19 -8.55
N PHE A 146 -3.73 -18.62 -8.79
CA PHE A 146 -4.80 -18.67 -7.79
C PHE A 146 -5.19 -20.11 -7.38
N SER A 147 -4.20 -21.00 -7.36
CA SER A 147 -4.28 -22.27 -6.63
C SER A 147 -3.92 -22.04 -5.16
N ASP A 148 -4.51 -22.80 -4.22
CA ASP A 148 -4.24 -22.62 -2.78
C ASP A 148 -2.74 -22.75 -2.45
N ARG A 149 -2.01 -23.62 -3.15
CA ARG A 149 -0.56 -23.72 -2.98
C ARG A 149 0.19 -22.55 -3.62
N ASN A 150 -0.26 -22.09 -4.79
CA ASN A 150 0.42 -21.04 -5.57
C ASN A 150 0.18 -19.65 -4.99
N THR A 151 -0.92 -19.44 -4.26
CA THR A 151 -1.21 -18.18 -3.57
C THR A 151 -0.16 -17.83 -2.51
N HIS A 152 0.42 -18.83 -1.82
CA HIS A 152 1.55 -18.56 -0.91
C HIS A 152 2.76 -18.03 -1.66
N ILE A 153 3.05 -18.61 -2.83
CA ILE A 153 4.17 -18.19 -3.68
C ILE A 153 3.93 -16.78 -4.20
N LEU A 154 2.69 -16.46 -4.60
CA LEU A 154 2.32 -15.13 -5.06
C LEU A 154 2.51 -14.05 -3.98
N ILE A 155 2.04 -14.33 -2.75
CA ILE A 155 2.26 -13.43 -1.61
C ILE A 155 3.77 -13.30 -1.34
N GLY A 156 4.51 -14.40 -1.34
CA GLY A 156 5.97 -14.38 -1.16
C GLY A 156 6.70 -13.54 -2.21
N LEU A 157 6.31 -13.65 -3.49
CA LEU A 157 6.85 -12.85 -4.58
C LEU A 157 6.50 -11.37 -4.42
N ALA A 158 5.28 -11.04 -4.00
CA ALA A 158 4.88 -9.66 -3.70
C ALA A 158 5.80 -9.05 -2.64
N TYR A 159 6.05 -9.78 -1.55
CA TYR A 159 6.93 -9.34 -0.47
C TYR A 159 8.39 -9.25 -0.92
N ALA A 160 8.85 -10.15 -1.79
CA ALA A 160 10.22 -10.13 -2.31
C ALA A 160 10.47 -8.91 -3.21
N ILE A 161 9.54 -8.62 -4.14
CA ILE A 161 9.64 -7.47 -5.06
C ILE A 161 9.64 -6.15 -4.28
N THR A 162 8.75 -6.03 -3.29
CA THR A 162 8.65 -4.84 -2.43
C THR A 162 9.85 -4.71 -1.50
N CYS A 163 10.33 -5.80 -0.92
CA CYS A 163 11.57 -5.78 -0.14
C CYS A 163 12.77 -5.28 -0.98
N PHE A 164 12.86 -5.73 -2.24
CA PHE A 164 13.91 -5.26 -3.15
C PHE A 164 13.77 -3.76 -3.48
N THR A 165 12.58 -3.30 -3.83
CA THR A 165 12.33 -1.92 -4.28
C THR A 165 12.29 -0.91 -3.13
N SER A 166 11.56 -1.17 -2.06
CA SER A 166 11.38 -0.23 -0.94
C SER A 166 12.51 -0.27 0.08
N ILE A 167 13.13 -1.43 0.34
CA ILE A 167 14.17 -1.56 1.38
C ILE A 167 15.56 -1.57 0.75
N TYR A 168 15.85 -2.55 -0.11
CA TYR A 168 17.21 -2.75 -0.62
C TYR A 168 17.70 -1.56 -1.45
N MET A 169 16.91 -1.09 -2.42
CA MET A 169 17.32 0.02 -3.28
C MET A 169 17.50 1.33 -2.50
N HIS A 170 16.67 1.57 -1.48
CA HIS A 170 16.76 2.76 -0.65
C HIS A 170 17.94 2.69 0.35
N LEU A 171 18.20 1.54 0.97
CA LEU A 171 19.38 1.34 1.83
C LEU A 171 20.68 1.42 1.04
N ALA A 172 20.76 0.75 -0.11
CA ALA A 172 21.98 0.67 -0.92
C ALA A 172 22.46 2.04 -1.41
N ASN A 173 21.52 2.95 -1.68
CA ASN A 173 21.81 4.30 -2.18
C ASN A 173 21.71 5.39 -1.09
N ASN A 174 21.56 5.02 0.20
CA ASN A 174 21.35 5.95 1.32
C ASN A 174 20.18 6.93 1.14
N CYS A 175 19.16 6.52 0.38
CA CYS A 175 17.94 7.28 0.14
C CYS A 175 16.92 6.95 1.23
N LEU A 176 17.17 7.38 2.46
CA LEU A 176 16.24 7.15 3.57
C LEU A 176 15.04 8.13 3.50
N LEU A 177 14.00 7.84 4.29
CA LEU A 177 12.79 8.66 4.38
C LEU A 177 12.72 9.42 5.72
N PRO A 178 13.56 10.44 5.98
CA PRO A 178 13.50 11.21 7.23
C PRO A 178 12.23 12.07 7.35
N TYR A 179 11.86 12.37 8.59
CA TYR A 179 10.82 13.34 8.91
C TYR A 179 11.24 14.78 8.58
N VAL A 180 10.33 15.54 7.97
CA VAL A 180 10.50 16.94 7.57
C VAL A 180 9.64 17.85 8.43
N ASP A 181 10.28 18.67 9.26
CA ASP A 181 9.63 19.57 10.22
C ASP A 181 8.73 20.64 9.59
N PHE A 182 9.09 21.12 8.39
CA PHE A 182 8.36 22.19 7.71
C PHE A 182 6.94 21.80 7.30
N GLY A 183 6.72 20.53 6.94
CA GLY A 183 5.43 20.05 6.45
C GLY A 183 4.84 18.88 7.23
N TRP A 184 5.49 18.43 8.30
CA TRP A 184 5.09 17.29 9.13
C TRP A 184 4.88 15.99 8.33
N TYR A 185 5.80 15.66 7.41
CA TYR A 185 5.71 14.46 6.58
C TYR A 185 7.05 13.72 6.49
N PHE A 186 7.04 12.48 6.00
CA PHE A 186 8.25 11.74 5.67
C PHE A 186 8.72 12.12 4.27
N GLY A 187 9.87 12.79 4.17
CA GLY A 187 10.48 13.18 2.89
C GLY A 187 11.62 12.25 2.52
N VAL A 188 11.98 12.18 1.25
CA VAL A 188 13.18 11.46 0.78
C VAL A 188 14.37 12.42 0.82
N ASN A 189 15.55 11.88 1.14
CA ASN A 189 16.80 12.64 1.10
C ASN A 189 17.08 13.21 -0.31
N THR A 190 17.61 14.43 -0.39
CA THR A 190 17.81 15.11 -1.69
C THR A 190 19.17 14.75 -2.30
N SER A 191 19.17 13.88 -3.31
CA SER A 191 20.31 13.52 -4.15
C SER A 191 19.81 13.14 -5.54
N ALA A 192 20.62 13.31 -6.58
CA ALA A 192 20.25 12.97 -7.96
C ALA A 192 19.82 11.50 -8.09
N ASP A 193 20.52 10.58 -7.40
CA ASP A 193 20.18 9.16 -7.40
C ASP A 193 18.85 8.88 -6.68
N CYS A 194 18.57 9.59 -5.58
CA CYS A 194 17.32 9.45 -4.82
C CYS A 194 16.12 10.01 -5.58
N ASP A 195 16.31 11.07 -6.38
CA ASP A 195 15.25 11.62 -7.23
C ASP A 195 14.86 10.64 -8.35
N VAL A 196 15.84 9.91 -8.92
CA VAL A 196 15.58 8.86 -9.91
C VAL A 196 14.80 7.71 -9.28
N ILE A 197 15.20 7.23 -8.09
CA ILE A 197 14.49 6.17 -7.37
C ILE A 197 13.05 6.62 -7.07
N ARG A 198 12.89 7.81 -6.48
CA ARG A 198 11.58 8.34 -6.12
C ARG A 198 10.63 8.47 -7.31
N PHE A 199 11.14 8.88 -8.47
CA PHE A 199 10.28 9.05 -9.65
C PHE A 199 9.98 7.72 -10.34
N TYR A 200 11.00 6.92 -10.65
CA TYR A 200 10.81 5.70 -11.45
C TYR A 200 10.38 4.50 -10.62
N ILE A 201 10.97 4.32 -9.44
CA ILE A 201 10.74 3.13 -8.60
C ILE A 201 9.51 3.31 -7.73
N ASP A 202 9.26 4.50 -7.18
CA ASP A 202 8.06 4.72 -6.36
C ASP A 202 6.91 5.22 -7.23
N PHE A 203 7.03 6.43 -7.78
CA PHE A 203 5.90 7.10 -8.44
C PHE A 203 5.39 6.35 -9.69
N CYS A 204 6.26 6.05 -10.66
CA CYS A 204 5.84 5.37 -11.90
C CYS A 204 5.33 3.95 -11.64
N LYS A 205 5.98 3.21 -10.73
CA LYS A 205 5.55 1.87 -10.31
C LYS A 205 4.17 1.92 -9.67
N ASP A 206 3.98 2.75 -8.64
CA ASP A 206 2.72 2.83 -7.89
C ASP A 206 1.58 3.30 -8.79
N PHE A 207 1.83 4.32 -9.61
CA PHE A 207 0.87 4.79 -10.59
C PHE A 207 0.50 3.70 -11.59
N GLY A 208 1.49 2.97 -12.11
CA GLY A 208 1.27 1.86 -13.02
C GLY A 208 0.44 0.74 -12.40
N VAL A 209 0.73 0.35 -11.16
CA VAL A 209 -0.02 -0.70 -10.46
C VAL A 209 -1.45 -0.24 -10.16
N VAL A 210 -1.66 0.99 -9.71
CA VAL A 210 -3.01 1.54 -9.48
C VAL A 210 -3.82 1.61 -10.78
N ALA A 211 -3.19 2.01 -11.89
CA ALA A 211 -3.84 2.00 -13.20
C ALA A 211 -4.26 0.57 -13.61
N LEU A 212 -3.40 -0.43 -13.38
CA LEU A 212 -3.74 -1.83 -13.62
C LEU A 212 -4.88 -2.32 -12.74
N ILE A 213 -4.88 -1.98 -11.44
CA ILE A 213 -6.00 -2.29 -10.53
C ILE A 213 -7.31 -1.74 -11.09
N ALA A 214 -7.32 -0.46 -11.48
CA ALA A 214 -8.51 0.18 -12.04
C ALA A 214 -9.00 -0.53 -13.32
N ILE A 215 -8.10 -0.92 -14.22
CA ILE A 215 -8.45 -1.68 -15.44
C ILE A 215 -9.08 -3.04 -15.08
N VAL A 216 -8.48 -3.76 -14.14
CA VAL A 216 -8.96 -5.09 -13.71
C VAL A 216 -10.32 -5.01 -13.01
N ASP A 217 -10.52 -4.03 -12.14
CA ASP A 217 -11.79 -3.83 -11.45
C ASP A 217 -12.91 -3.42 -12.42
N VAL A 218 -12.63 -2.52 -13.37
CA VAL A 218 -13.57 -2.17 -14.45
C VAL A 218 -13.92 -3.42 -15.26
N GLY A 219 -12.92 -4.21 -15.65
CA GLY A 219 -13.12 -5.48 -16.34
C GLY A 219 -14.02 -6.42 -15.55
N THR A 220 -13.83 -6.51 -14.23
CA THR A 220 -14.66 -7.32 -13.34
C THR A 220 -16.12 -6.86 -13.35
N ILE A 221 -16.36 -5.55 -13.27
CA ILE A 221 -17.72 -4.98 -13.32
C ILE A 221 -18.41 -5.28 -14.65
N VAL A 222 -17.69 -5.15 -15.77
CA VAL A 222 -18.24 -5.48 -17.10
C VAL A 222 -18.61 -6.96 -17.15
N MET A 223 -17.75 -7.85 -16.66
CA MET A 223 -18.02 -9.30 -16.66
C MET A 223 -19.23 -9.66 -15.80
N ILE A 224 -19.40 -9.03 -14.63
CA ILE A 224 -20.61 -9.19 -13.80
C ILE A 224 -21.86 -8.83 -14.61
N LYS A 225 -21.86 -7.69 -15.29
CA LYS A 225 -23.01 -7.23 -16.11
C LYS A 225 -23.32 -8.13 -17.29
N VAL A 226 -22.30 -8.74 -17.91
CA VAL A 226 -22.45 -9.68 -19.03
C VAL A 226 -22.92 -11.06 -18.57
N THR A 227 -22.61 -11.46 -17.33
CA THR A 227 -22.99 -12.77 -16.78
C THR A 227 -24.39 -12.76 -16.17
N ALA A 228 -24.86 -11.60 -15.69
CA ALA A 228 -26.20 -11.41 -15.11
C ALA A 228 -27.43 -11.61 -16.05
N PRO A 229 -27.41 -11.35 -17.37
CA PRO A 229 -28.60 -11.41 -18.21
C PRO A 229 -29.06 -12.84 -18.56
N GLY A 230 -28.34 -13.89 -18.12
CA GLY A 230 -28.70 -15.30 -18.38
C GLY A 230 -29.40 -16.04 -17.22
N ARG A 231 -29.77 -15.37 -16.11
CA ARG A 231 -30.43 -16.01 -14.94
C ARG A 231 -31.91 -15.66 -14.78
N VAL A 232 -32.56 -15.13 -15.81
CA VAL A 232 -34.01 -14.91 -15.84
C VAL A 232 -34.56 -15.32 -17.21
N SER A 233 -34.64 -16.62 -17.45
CA SER A 233 -35.46 -17.23 -18.50
C SER A 233 -35.73 -18.68 -18.16
#